data_AF-A0A8H6USS4-F1
#
_entry.id   AF-A0A8H6USS4-F1
#
_cell.length_a   1.000
_cell.length_b   1.000
_cell.length_c   1.000
_cell.angle_alpha   90.00
_cell.angle_beta   90.00
_cell.angle_gamma   90.00
#
_symmetry.space_group_name_H-M   'P 1'
#
loop_
_entity.id
_entity.type
_entity.pdbx_description
1 polymer ?
#
loop_
_entity_poly.entity_id
_entity_poly.type
_entity_poly.pdbx_seq_one_letter_code
_entity_poly.pdbx_strand_id
1 'polypeptide(L)'
;MYGASTGPQTGINTPRSSQSLRPLILTHGSLEFSFLVPTSLHFYASQLKDTFTASLPQPTDELAQDDEPSSVAELVARYIRHVAREVEEGEDDAQGTCLEVLKLALNEFERAFMRGNDVHAVAAALPGITAKKVLVVEAYYAGRAAAGRPTKPYESALFRAASEEKAILR
;
A
#
# COMPACT_ATOMS: atom_id res chain seq x y z
N MET A 1 66.45 12.10 18.43
CA MET A 1 65.26 11.42 18.98
C MET A 1 64.19 11.40 17.90
N TYR A 2 63.87 10.22 17.35
CA TYR A 2 62.86 10.02 16.33
C TYR A 2 61.91 8.90 16.79
N GLY A 3 60.61 9.09 16.59
CA GLY A 3 59.55 8.11 16.87
C GLY A 3 58.21 8.84 17.08
N ALA A 4 57.49 9.23 16.04
CA ALA A 4 56.64 8.43 15.14
C ALA A 4 55.15 8.59 15.51
N SER A 5 54.50 9.52 14.80
CA SER A 5 53.16 9.45 14.21
C SER A 5 52.05 8.69 14.98
N THR A 6 51.16 9.45 15.60
CA THR A 6 49.78 9.03 15.86
C THR A 6 49.01 9.08 14.53
N GLY A 7 48.87 7.93 13.86
CA GLY A 7 48.01 7.76 12.70
C GLY A 7 46.51 7.78 13.07
N PRO A 8 45.59 7.98 12.11
CA PRO A 8 44.17 8.06 12.37
C PRO A 8 43.63 6.70 12.83
N GLN A 9 42.92 6.68 13.96
CA GLN A 9 42.13 5.52 14.36
C GLN A 9 41.07 5.23 13.30
N THR A 10 41.22 4.12 12.59
CA THR A 10 40.20 3.55 11.71
C THR A 10 39.08 3.00 12.59
N GLY A 11 38.12 3.87 12.90
CA GLY A 11 36.85 3.52 13.52
C GLY A 11 36.08 2.59 12.60
N ILE A 12 36.01 1.33 13.01
CA ILE A 12 35.09 0.30 12.53
C ILE A 12 33.67 0.86 12.62
N ASN A 13 33.08 1.23 11.48
CA ASN A 13 31.64 1.34 11.32
C ASN A 13 31.29 0.69 9.99
N THR A 14 30.80 -0.55 10.08
CA THR A 14 30.09 -1.23 9.01
C THR A 14 29.10 -0.24 8.37
N PRO A 15 29.09 -0.03 7.05
CA PRO A 15 28.09 0.84 6.44
C PRO A 15 26.74 0.15 6.64
N ARG A 16 26.00 0.59 7.65
CA ARG A 16 24.56 0.34 7.70
C ARG A 16 24.02 1.18 6.57
N SER A 17 23.75 0.56 5.41
CA SER A 17 23.13 1.21 4.27
C SER A 17 21.90 1.96 4.77
N SER A 18 22.03 3.27 5.01
CA SER A 18 20.94 4.12 5.44
C SER A 18 20.08 4.31 4.21
N GLN A 19 19.11 3.43 4.01
CA GLN A 19 18.16 3.61 2.92
C GLN A 19 17.38 4.90 3.23
N SER A 20 17.67 5.96 2.49
CA SER A 20 16.97 7.22 2.65
C SER A 20 15.53 7.04 2.17
N LEU A 21 14.57 7.34 3.03
CA LEU A 21 13.16 7.27 2.72
C LEU A 21 12.64 8.67 2.41
N ARG A 22 11.76 8.76 1.41
CA ARG A 22 11.07 10.00 1.04
C ARG A 22 9.56 9.77 1.09
N PRO A 23 8.78 10.75 1.57
CA PRO A 23 7.33 10.64 1.56
C PRO A 23 6.80 10.67 0.12
N LEU A 24 5.81 9.81 -0.14
CA LEU A 24 4.87 9.92 -1.24
C LEU A 24 3.52 10.24 -0.63
N ILE A 25 2.84 11.28 -1.14
CA ILE A 25 1.56 11.75 -0.62
C ILE A 25 0.52 11.57 -1.72
N LEU A 26 -0.50 10.75 -1.46
CA LEU A 26 -1.69 10.61 -2.28
C LEU A 26 -2.72 11.63 -1.80
N THR A 27 -3.28 12.42 -2.72
CA THR A 27 -4.26 13.47 -2.39
C THR A 27 -5.42 13.44 -3.37
N HIS A 28 -6.63 13.64 -2.86
CA HIS A 28 -7.82 13.83 -3.69
C HIS A 28 -8.88 14.63 -2.92
N GLY A 29 -9.15 15.88 -3.33
CA GLY A 29 -10.00 16.78 -2.57
C GLY A 29 -9.50 16.96 -1.14
N SER A 30 -10.33 16.63 -0.14
CA SER A 30 -9.96 16.66 1.28
C SER A 30 -9.27 15.39 1.78
N LEU A 31 -9.07 14.37 0.93
CA LEU A 31 -8.43 13.10 1.30
C LEU A 31 -6.92 13.20 1.13
N GLU A 32 -6.17 12.74 2.13
CA GLU A 32 -4.71 12.67 2.10
C GLU A 32 -4.22 11.37 2.74
N PHE A 33 -3.24 10.73 2.11
CA PHE A 33 -2.49 9.61 2.69
C PHE A 33 -1.01 9.70 2.35
N SER A 34 -0.14 9.64 3.34
CA SER A 34 1.31 9.67 3.15
C SER A 34 1.96 8.36 3.59
N PHE A 35 2.87 7.85 2.75
CA PHE A 35 3.71 6.72 3.10
C PHE A 35 5.15 6.91 2.61
N LEU A 36 6.07 6.15 3.18
CA LEU A 36 7.49 6.28 2.93
C LEU A 36 7.95 5.35 1.81
N VAL A 37 8.69 5.88 0.85
CA VAL A 37 9.24 5.16 -0.28
C VAL A 37 10.77 5.30 -0.30
N PRO A 38 11.54 4.22 -0.54
CA PRO A 38 12.97 4.31 -0.77
C PRO A 38 13.32 5.33 -1.84
N THR A 39 14.37 6.12 -1.61
CA THR A 39 14.83 7.16 -2.55
C THR A 39 15.07 6.61 -3.96
N SER A 40 15.55 5.36 -4.06
CA SER A 40 15.78 4.66 -5.33
C SER A 40 14.50 4.40 -6.15
N LEU A 41 13.36 4.20 -5.48
CA LEU A 41 12.06 3.91 -6.11
C LEU A 41 11.19 5.18 -6.26
N HIS A 42 11.58 6.27 -5.62
CA HIS A 42 10.73 7.45 -5.46
C HIS A 42 10.38 8.14 -6.78
N PHE A 43 11.28 8.10 -7.78
CA PHE A 43 10.98 8.62 -9.12
C PHE A 43 9.79 7.89 -9.76
N TYR A 44 9.85 6.56 -9.84
CA TYR A 44 8.80 5.72 -10.40
C TYR A 44 7.51 5.78 -9.56
N ALA A 45 7.62 5.77 -8.23
CA ALA A 45 6.46 5.96 -7.36
C ALA A 45 5.78 7.32 -7.58
N SER A 46 6.54 8.37 -7.89
CA SER A 46 5.98 9.68 -8.23
C SER A 46 5.28 9.66 -9.59
N GLN A 47 5.85 8.98 -10.59
CA GLN A 47 5.22 8.81 -11.91
C GLN A 47 3.89 8.06 -11.81
N LEU A 48 3.85 6.93 -11.08
CA LEU A 48 2.64 6.16 -10.81
C LEU A 48 1.58 6.98 -10.09
N LYS A 49 2.00 7.81 -9.11
CA LYS A 49 1.10 8.73 -8.43
C LYS A 49 0.52 9.77 -9.40
N ASP A 50 1.35 10.33 -10.28
CA ASP A 50 0.91 11.37 -11.22
C ASP A 50 -0.06 10.81 -12.26
N THR A 51 0.18 9.60 -12.80
CA THR A 51 -0.74 8.92 -13.73
C THR A 51 -2.04 8.50 -13.05
N PHE A 52 -1.97 8.00 -11.81
CA PHE A 52 -3.14 7.74 -10.98
C PHE A 52 -3.96 9.01 -10.73
N THR A 53 -3.31 10.12 -10.38
CA THR A 53 -4.01 11.39 -10.12
C THR A 53 -4.71 11.90 -11.37
N ALA A 54 -4.09 11.73 -12.53
CA ALA A 54 -4.66 12.09 -13.82
C ALA A 54 -5.84 11.20 -14.26
N SER A 55 -5.95 9.97 -13.73
CA SER A 55 -7.05 9.06 -14.05
C SER A 55 -8.30 9.29 -13.18
N LEU A 56 -8.17 10.01 -12.07
CA LEU A 56 -9.29 10.39 -11.21
C LEU A 56 -10.08 11.57 -11.79
N PRO A 57 -11.41 11.64 -11.55
CA PRO A 57 -12.19 12.83 -11.88
C PRO A 57 -11.73 14.05 -11.08
N GLN A 58 -12.22 15.24 -11.42
CA GLN A 58 -11.99 16.39 -10.54
C GLN A 58 -12.73 16.21 -9.21
N PRO A 59 -12.08 16.55 -8.08
CA PRO A 59 -12.69 16.36 -6.77
C PRO A 59 -13.92 17.25 -6.60
N THR A 60 -14.99 16.69 -6.03
CA THR A 60 -16.19 17.42 -5.64
C THR A 60 -16.15 17.76 -4.15
N ASP A 61 -16.86 18.82 -3.74
CA ASP A 61 -16.87 19.24 -2.33
C ASP A 61 -17.36 18.14 -1.37
N GLU A 62 -18.28 17.29 -1.83
CA GLU A 62 -18.88 16.21 -1.03
C GLU A 62 -18.26 14.83 -1.28
N LEU A 63 -17.32 14.70 -2.23
CA LEU A 63 -16.75 13.42 -2.66
C LEU A 63 -17.82 12.36 -3.02
N ALA A 64 -18.92 12.82 -3.63
CA ALA A 64 -20.17 12.07 -3.74
C ALA A 64 -20.32 11.34 -5.09
N GLN A 65 -19.47 11.62 -6.08
CA GLN A 65 -19.55 10.95 -7.38
C GLN A 65 -19.16 9.48 -7.26
N ASP A 66 -19.79 8.60 -8.04
CA ASP A 66 -19.51 7.16 -8.00
C ASP A 66 -18.05 6.82 -8.37
N ASP A 67 -17.50 7.56 -9.34
CA ASP A 67 -16.12 7.39 -9.81
C ASP A 67 -15.08 8.12 -8.96
N GLU A 68 -15.50 8.82 -7.90
CA GLU A 68 -14.63 9.55 -6.98
C GLU A 68 -14.43 8.77 -5.66
N PRO A 69 -13.21 8.73 -5.08
CA PRO A 69 -13.02 8.09 -3.77
C PRO A 69 -13.72 8.89 -2.66
N SER A 70 -14.51 8.21 -1.82
CA SER A 70 -15.21 8.85 -0.69
C SER A 70 -14.51 8.66 0.67
N SER A 71 -13.35 7.99 0.69
CA SER A 71 -12.57 7.79 1.92
C SER A 71 -11.09 7.58 1.62
N VAL A 72 -10.24 7.85 2.62
CA VAL A 72 -8.77 7.65 2.49
C VAL A 72 -8.42 6.19 2.18
N ALA A 73 -9.13 5.23 2.79
CA ALA A 73 -8.91 3.81 2.51
C ALA A 73 -9.27 3.46 1.05
N GLU A 74 -10.36 4.02 0.53
CA GLU A 74 -10.73 3.84 -0.88
C GLU A 74 -9.71 4.48 -1.83
N LEU A 75 -9.21 5.68 -1.53
CA LEU A 75 -8.17 6.35 -2.31
C LEU A 75 -6.92 5.46 -2.44
N VAL A 76 -6.44 4.91 -1.32
CA VAL A 76 -5.27 4.02 -1.32
C VAL A 76 -5.57 2.71 -2.05
N ALA A 77 -6.76 2.14 -1.89
CA ALA A 77 -7.15 0.93 -2.61
C ALA A 77 -7.19 1.16 -4.13
N ARG A 78 -7.78 2.28 -4.59
CA ARG A 78 -7.77 2.66 -6.01
C ARG A 78 -6.34 2.84 -6.54
N TYR A 79 -5.45 3.43 -5.75
CA TYR A 79 -4.02 3.52 -6.11
C TYR A 79 -3.37 2.13 -6.22
N ILE A 80 -3.64 1.20 -5.29
CA ILE A 80 -3.16 -0.19 -5.37
C ILE A 80 -3.64 -0.86 -6.66
N ARG A 81 -4.91 -0.67 -7.03
CA ARG A 81 -5.45 -1.21 -8.29
C ARG A 81 -4.77 -0.60 -9.52
N HIS A 82 -4.51 0.71 -9.49
CA HIS A 82 -3.77 1.40 -10.55
C HIS A 82 -2.39 0.77 -10.74
N VAL A 83 -1.58 0.69 -9.68
CA VAL A 83 -0.23 0.10 -9.76
C VAL A 83 -0.27 -1.39 -10.14
N ALA A 84 -1.28 -2.14 -9.68
CA ALA A 84 -1.44 -3.54 -10.06
C ALA A 84 -1.65 -3.73 -11.57
N ARG A 85 -2.42 -2.85 -12.22
CA ARG A 85 -2.59 -2.87 -13.68
C ARG A 85 -1.30 -2.60 -14.42
N GLU A 86 -0.52 -1.62 -13.98
CA GLU A 86 0.78 -1.28 -14.58
C GLU A 86 1.76 -2.48 -14.50
N VAL A 87 1.71 -3.25 -13.41
CA VAL A 87 2.49 -4.49 -13.26
C VAL A 87 2.00 -5.59 -14.20
N GLU A 88 0.68 -5.76 -14.36
CA GLU A 88 0.09 -6.79 -15.23
C GLU A 88 0.24 -6.49 -16.73
N GLU A 89 0.13 -5.23 -17.12
CA GLU A 89 0.23 -4.77 -18.52
C GLU A 89 1.67 -4.84 -19.06
N GLY A 90 2.64 -5.20 -18.22
CA GLY A 90 4.02 -5.45 -18.63
C GLY A 90 4.83 -4.18 -18.89
N GLU A 91 4.36 -3.04 -18.39
CA GLU A 91 5.12 -1.79 -18.34
C GLU A 91 6.12 -1.78 -17.18
N ASP A 92 6.13 -2.83 -16.34
CA ASP A 92 7.18 -2.99 -15.34
C ASP A 92 8.53 -3.15 -16.03
N ASP A 93 9.50 -2.35 -15.60
CA ASP A 93 10.84 -2.42 -16.16
C ASP A 93 11.47 -3.79 -15.85
N ALA A 94 12.58 -4.11 -16.53
CA ALA A 94 13.31 -5.35 -16.26
C ALA A 94 13.78 -5.50 -14.80
N GLN A 95 13.65 -4.44 -13.97
CA GLN A 95 14.03 -4.41 -12.57
C GLN A 95 12.85 -4.65 -11.61
N GLY A 96 11.60 -4.69 -12.09
CA GLY A 96 10.42 -4.95 -11.26
C GLY A 96 10.06 -3.76 -10.36
N THR A 97 10.34 -2.54 -10.80
CA THR A 97 10.18 -1.33 -9.98
C THR A 97 8.72 -1.06 -9.60
N CYS A 98 7.77 -1.25 -10.51
CA CYS A 98 6.33 -1.10 -10.25
C CYS A 98 5.86 -2.14 -9.24
N LEU A 99 6.33 -3.38 -9.38
CA LEU A 99 6.06 -4.46 -8.43
C LEU A 99 6.55 -4.12 -7.00
N GLU A 100 7.72 -3.50 -6.85
CA GLU A 100 8.21 -3.08 -5.54
C GLU A 100 7.36 -1.94 -4.93
N VAL A 101 6.91 -0.99 -5.76
CA VAL A 101 5.98 0.07 -5.31
C VAL A 101 4.63 -0.53 -4.89
N LEU A 102 4.10 -1.51 -5.63
CA LEU A 102 2.87 -2.22 -5.30
C LEU A 102 2.97 -2.93 -3.94
N LYS A 103 4.09 -3.63 -3.71
CA LYS A 103 4.35 -4.31 -2.43
C LYS A 103 4.39 -3.33 -1.25
N LEU A 104 4.97 -2.15 -1.44
CA LEU A 104 4.98 -1.08 -0.43
C LEU A 104 3.56 -0.56 -0.14
N ALA A 105 2.81 -0.24 -1.19
CA ALA A 105 1.43 0.26 -1.05
C ALA A 105 0.52 -0.76 -0.34
N LEU A 106 0.63 -2.05 -0.69
CA LEU A 106 -0.10 -3.13 -0.01
C LEU A 106 0.27 -3.22 1.48
N ASN A 107 1.56 -3.19 1.81
CA ASN A 107 2.01 -3.25 3.20
C ASN A 107 1.45 -2.10 4.04
N GLU A 108 1.47 -0.89 3.48
CA GLU A 108 0.96 0.29 4.17
C GLU A 108 -0.56 0.28 4.29
N PHE A 109 -1.29 -0.24 3.29
CA PHE A 109 -2.73 -0.43 3.38
C PHE A 109 -3.11 -1.44 4.48
N GLU A 110 -2.45 -2.60 4.50
CA GLU A 110 -2.65 -3.64 5.53
C GLU A 110 -2.38 -3.07 6.93
N ARG A 111 -1.27 -2.32 7.07
CA ARG A 111 -0.87 -1.70 8.34
C ARG A 111 -1.83 -0.61 8.79
N ALA A 112 -2.23 0.29 7.90
CA ALA A 112 -3.02 1.47 8.25
C ALA A 112 -4.50 1.14 8.50
N PHE A 113 -5.10 0.30 7.65
CA PHE A 113 -6.55 0.10 7.60
C PHE A 113 -7.00 -1.27 8.09
N MET A 114 -6.26 -2.35 7.77
CA MET A 114 -6.71 -3.70 8.11
C MET A 114 -6.43 -4.06 9.56
N ARG A 115 -5.27 -3.67 10.11
CA ARG A 115 -4.90 -3.90 11.53
C ARG A 115 -5.10 -5.35 11.98
N GLY A 116 -4.84 -6.31 11.08
CA GLY A 116 -5.00 -7.74 11.32
C GLY A 116 -6.39 -8.32 10.99
N ASN A 117 -7.36 -7.50 10.60
CA ASN A 117 -8.64 -7.96 10.05
C ASN A 117 -8.53 -8.30 8.55
N ASP A 118 -9.58 -8.91 8.02
CA ASP A 118 -9.75 -9.12 6.59
C ASP A 118 -10.27 -7.85 5.87
N VAL A 119 -9.99 -7.72 4.57
CA VAL A 119 -10.38 -6.56 3.76
C VAL A 119 -11.90 -6.37 3.71
N HIS A 120 -12.69 -7.44 3.80
CA HIS A 120 -14.15 -7.36 3.85
C HIS A 120 -14.63 -6.62 5.10
N ALA A 121 -13.92 -6.75 6.23
CA ALA A 121 -14.24 -6.00 7.45
C ALA A 121 -13.95 -4.50 7.28
N VAL A 122 -12.87 -4.14 6.58
CA VAL A 122 -12.56 -2.76 6.22
C VAL A 122 -13.65 -2.22 5.30
N ALA A 123 -13.96 -2.91 4.20
CA ALA A 123 -14.95 -2.49 3.22
C ALA A 123 -16.35 -2.30 3.82
N ALA A 124 -16.77 -3.19 4.74
CA ALA A 124 -18.06 -3.07 5.42
C ALA A 124 -18.18 -1.75 6.21
N ALA A 125 -17.09 -1.30 6.84
CA ALA A 125 -17.03 -0.08 7.65
C ALA A 125 -16.88 1.21 6.84
N LEU A 126 -16.60 1.14 5.53
CA LEU A 126 -16.44 2.33 4.70
C LEU A 126 -17.78 3.05 4.45
N PRO A 127 -17.76 4.37 4.30
CA PRO A 127 -18.92 5.12 3.81
C PRO A 127 -19.18 4.82 2.32
N GLY A 128 -20.35 5.24 1.82
CA GLY A 128 -20.69 5.15 0.40
C GLY A 128 -21.43 3.87 0.00
N ILE A 129 -21.70 3.78 -1.30
CA ILE A 129 -22.49 2.72 -1.92
C ILE A 129 -21.74 1.38 -1.97
N THR A 130 -22.48 0.28 -2.12
CA THR A 130 -21.93 -1.08 -2.21
C THR A 130 -20.87 -1.22 -3.30
N ALA A 131 -21.03 -0.56 -4.45
CA ALA A 131 -20.06 -0.62 -5.55
C ALA A 131 -18.65 -0.16 -5.12
N LYS A 132 -18.55 0.94 -4.36
CA LYS A 132 -17.27 1.44 -3.83
C LYS A 132 -16.64 0.48 -2.82
N LYS A 133 -17.48 -0.13 -1.97
CA LYS A 133 -17.02 -1.14 -1.00
C LYS A 133 -16.45 -2.38 -1.71
N VAL A 134 -17.14 -2.85 -2.75
CA VAL A 134 -16.69 -3.97 -3.58
C VAL A 134 -15.39 -3.62 -4.31
N LEU A 135 -15.25 -2.39 -4.80
CA LEU A 135 -14.02 -1.92 -5.44
C LEU A 135 -12.81 -2.04 -4.51
N VAL A 136 -12.94 -1.67 -3.23
CA VAL A 136 -11.83 -1.79 -2.26
C VAL A 136 -11.39 -3.24 -2.08
N VAL A 137 -12.36 -4.16 -2.01
CA VAL A 137 -12.07 -5.59 -1.93
C VAL A 137 -11.38 -6.09 -3.19
N GLU A 138 -11.93 -5.75 -4.37
CA GLU A 138 -11.37 -6.11 -5.68
C GLU A 138 -9.93 -5.60 -5.81
N ALA A 139 -9.71 -4.32 -5.53
CA ALA A 139 -8.41 -3.67 -5.62
C ALA A 139 -7.35 -4.35 -4.74
N TYR A 140 -7.70 -4.70 -3.50
CA TYR A 140 -6.80 -5.39 -2.60
C TYR A 140 -6.42 -6.78 -3.13
N TYR A 141 -7.38 -7.56 -3.59
CA TYR A 141 -7.10 -8.90 -4.12
C TYR A 141 -6.36 -8.87 -5.46
N ALA A 142 -6.68 -7.92 -6.35
CA ALA A 142 -5.94 -7.68 -7.58
C ALA A 142 -4.48 -7.32 -7.29
N GLY A 143 -4.25 -6.38 -6.38
CA GLY A 143 -2.90 -6.01 -5.96
C GLY A 143 -2.12 -7.20 -5.38
N ARG A 144 -2.76 -8.04 -4.56
CA ARG A 144 -2.13 -9.24 -4.03
C ARG A 144 -1.77 -10.26 -5.12
N ALA A 145 -2.67 -10.45 -6.09
CA ALA A 145 -2.45 -11.35 -7.22
C ALA A 145 -1.26 -10.87 -8.06
N ALA A 146 -1.26 -9.60 -8.48
CA ALA A 146 -0.16 -8.99 -9.21
C ALA A 146 1.17 -9.02 -8.42
N ALA A 147 1.12 -8.90 -7.10
CA ALA A 147 2.30 -9.00 -6.23
C ALA A 147 2.78 -10.44 -5.96
N GLY A 148 2.10 -11.47 -6.49
CA GLY A 148 2.41 -12.88 -6.24
C GLY A 148 2.21 -13.30 -4.78
N ARG A 149 1.35 -12.61 -4.02
CA ARG A 149 1.10 -12.88 -2.60
C ARG A 149 -0.08 -13.85 -2.43
N PRO A 150 0.14 -15.11 -2.02
CA PRO A 150 -0.96 -16.05 -1.79
C PRO A 150 -1.90 -15.53 -0.71
N THR A 151 -3.18 -15.84 -0.79
CA THR A 151 -4.16 -15.48 0.24
C THR A 151 -3.75 -16.09 1.58
N LYS A 152 -3.71 -15.27 2.63
CA LYS A 152 -3.40 -15.76 3.97
C LYS A 152 -4.71 -16.35 4.52
N PRO A 153 -4.68 -17.54 5.13
CA PRO A 153 -5.82 -17.99 5.90
C PRO A 153 -6.00 -17.01 7.07
N TYR A 154 -7.11 -16.28 7.08
CA TYR A 154 -7.48 -15.45 8.23
C TYR A 154 -8.15 -16.34 9.26
N GLU A 155 -7.67 -16.31 10.50
CA GLU A 155 -8.40 -16.90 11.61
C GLU A 155 -9.62 -16.03 11.93
N SER A 156 -10.74 -16.31 11.26
CA SER A 156 -12.02 -15.68 11.61
C SER A 156 -12.36 -15.97 13.06
N ALA A 157 -12.75 -14.93 13.80
CA ALA A 157 -13.26 -15.10 15.16
C ALA A 157 -14.43 -16.10 15.22
N LEU A 158 -15.25 -16.19 14.17
CA LEU A 158 -16.34 -17.17 14.07
C LEU A 158 -15.80 -18.60 13.92
N PHE A 159 -14.83 -18.83 13.02
CA PHE A 159 -14.22 -20.15 12.86
C PHE A 159 -13.47 -20.59 14.11
N ARG A 160 -12.77 -19.65 14.78
CA ARG A 160 -12.12 -19.92 16.07
C ARG A 160 -13.14 -20.26 17.15
N ALA A 161 -14.21 -19.47 17.29
CA ALA A 161 -15.27 -19.74 18.26
C ALA A 161 -15.97 -21.09 17.99
N ALA A 162 -16.15 -21.47 16.71
CA ALA A 162 -16.68 -22.77 16.35
C ALA A 162 -15.74 -23.92 16.73
N SER A 163 -14.42 -23.76 16.52
CA SER A 163 -13.42 -24.74 16.96
C SER A 163 -13.31 -24.85 18.49
N GLU A 164 -13.63 -23.77 19.21
CA GLU A 164 -13.69 -23.73 20.67
C GLU A 164 -15.07 -24.11 21.24
N GLU A 165 -15.98 -24.61 20.39
CA GLU A 165 -17.38 -24.98 20.75
C GLU A 165 -18.22 -23.84 21.35
N LYS A 166 -17.77 -22.58 21.18
CA LYS A 166 -18.46 -21.35 21.61
C LYS A 166 -19.45 -20.83 20.57
N ALA A 167 -19.43 -21.38 19.35
CA ALA A 167 -20.36 -21.06 18.27
C ALA A 167 -20.63 -22.32 17.42
N ILE A 168 -21.72 -22.31 16.64
CA ILE A 168 -22.07 -23.40 15.72
C ILE A 168 -22.15 -22.82 14.32
N LEU A 169 -21.42 -23.42 13.38
CA LEU A 169 -21.58 -23.19 11.94
C LEU A 169 -22.77 -24.05 11.48
N ARG A 170 -23.82 -23.41 10.98
CA ARG A 170 -25.00 -24.08 10.44
C ARG A 170 -25.03 -24.00 8.93
#